data_AF-A0A644W7U7-F1
#
_entry.id   AF-A0A644W7U7-F1
#
_cell.length_a   1.000
_cell.length_b   1.000
_cell.length_c   1.000
_cell.angle_alpha   90.00
_cell.angle_beta   90.00
_cell.angle_gamma   90.00
#
_symmetry.space_group_name_H-M   'P 1'
#
loop_
_entity.id
_entity.type
_entity.pdbx_description
1 polymer ?
#
loop_
_entity_poly.entity_id
_entity_poly.type
_entity_poly.pdbx_seq_one_letter_code
_entity_poly.pdbx_strand_id
1 'polypeptide(L)'
;MKHNYSQKLLVAACIVTTLNFVSCGKYEEGPEFSIIPKKARLTGEWEVVKVGDYNTDPSVSVILDFEKDGDFDYTYEYGSGYNYGYSGEWEWEDHKEIIEVELDGYVMDWEVLRLTNDELWFEYDNEVWECEKK
;
A
#
# COMPACT_ATOMS: atom_id res chain seq x y z
N MET A 1 67.79 26.67 -11.98
CA MET A 1 67.75 25.32 -11.38
C MET A 1 66.28 24.92 -11.31
N LYS A 2 65.75 24.13 -12.26
CA LYS A 2 65.60 22.66 -12.20
C LYS A 2 65.24 22.14 -10.80
N HIS A 3 63.97 21.88 -10.53
CA HIS A 3 63.41 20.53 -10.68
C HIS A 3 61.87 20.55 -10.66
N ASN A 4 61.33 19.79 -11.61
CA ASN A 4 59.92 19.40 -11.72
C ASN A 4 59.55 18.46 -10.57
N TYR A 5 58.28 18.44 -10.17
CA TYR A 5 57.57 17.17 -10.02
C TYR A 5 56.08 17.38 -10.29
N SER A 6 55.64 16.72 -11.36
CA SER A 6 54.25 16.54 -11.76
C SER A 6 53.68 15.38 -10.96
N GLN A 7 52.53 15.56 -10.32
CA GLN A 7 51.52 14.50 -10.25
C GLN A 7 50.13 15.13 -10.35
N LYS A 8 49.51 14.90 -11.51
CA LYS A 8 48.11 15.16 -11.79
C LYS A 8 47.29 14.16 -10.97
N LEU A 9 46.47 14.63 -10.04
CA LEU A 9 45.29 13.87 -9.59
C LEU A 9 44.05 14.66 -10.01
N LEU A 10 43.56 14.35 -11.21
CA LEU A 10 42.23 14.74 -11.65
C LEU A 10 41.25 13.77 -10.97
N VAL A 11 40.69 14.18 -9.83
CA VAL A 11 39.54 13.48 -9.25
C VAL A 11 38.33 13.90 -10.06
N ALA A 12 38.04 13.14 -11.11
CA ALA A 12 36.78 13.22 -11.83
C ALA A 12 35.69 12.64 -10.92
N ALA A 13 35.04 13.48 -10.12
CA ALA A 13 33.81 13.14 -9.43
C ALA A 13 32.66 13.13 -10.45
N CYS A 14 32.55 12.04 -11.21
CA CYS A 14 31.31 11.72 -11.92
C CYS A 14 30.30 11.27 -10.85
N ILE A 15 29.59 12.21 -10.25
CA ILE A 15 28.34 11.92 -9.55
C ILE A 15 27.32 11.61 -10.64
N VAL A 16 27.32 10.35 -11.09
CA VAL A 16 26.16 9.74 -11.74
C VAL A 16 25.33 9.21 -10.59
N THR A 17 24.51 10.07 -9.99
CA THR A 17 23.34 9.56 -9.28
C THR A 17 22.41 9.02 -10.35
N THR A 18 22.45 7.69 -10.52
CA THR A 18 21.42 6.98 -11.26
C THR A 18 20.08 7.32 -10.61
N LEU A 19 19.29 8.09 -11.35
CA LEU A 19 17.86 8.18 -11.16
C LEU A 19 17.30 6.77 -11.35
N ASN A 20 17.22 5.99 -10.27
CA ASN A 20 16.42 4.78 -10.25
C ASN A 20 14.95 5.19 -10.10
N PHE A 21 14.42 5.91 -11.10
CA PHE A 21 12.99 5.83 -11.38
C PHE A 21 12.78 4.47 -12.01
N VAL A 22 12.60 3.45 -11.17
CA VAL A 22 12.00 2.19 -11.58
C VAL A 22 10.51 2.47 -11.81
N SER A 23 10.20 3.32 -12.79
CA SER A 23 8.87 3.36 -13.42
C SER A 23 8.83 2.18 -14.38
N CYS A 24 8.76 0.99 -13.81
CA CYS A 24 8.73 -0.27 -14.52
C CYS A 24 7.38 -0.92 -14.20
N GLY A 25 6.31 -0.43 -14.84
CA GLY A 25 4.93 -0.90 -14.66
C GLY A 25 4.39 -0.69 -13.24
N LYS A 26 3.40 0.18 -13.03
CA LYS A 26 2.80 0.38 -11.70
C LYS A 26 2.21 -0.92 -11.06
N TYR A 27 2.14 -2.01 -11.81
CA TYR A 27 1.63 -3.30 -11.36
C TYR A 27 2.58 -4.42 -11.83
N GLU A 28 3.24 -5.12 -10.91
CA GLU A 28 3.79 -6.44 -11.23
C GLU A 28 2.64 -7.47 -11.27
N GLU A 29 2.26 -7.81 -12.51
CA GLU A 29 1.63 -9.05 -12.96
C GLU A 29 0.58 -9.72 -12.03
N GLY A 30 -0.61 -9.14 -11.98
CA GLY A 30 -1.86 -9.90 -11.99
C GLY A 30 -2.44 -9.87 -13.41
N PRO A 31 -3.33 -10.79 -13.83
CA PRO A 31 -3.77 -10.89 -15.22
C PRO A 31 -4.23 -9.51 -15.74
N GLU A 32 -3.58 -9.03 -16.81
CA GLU A 32 -3.61 -7.64 -17.31
C GLU A 32 -5.03 -7.09 -17.59
N PHE A 33 -6.03 -7.97 -17.60
CA PHE A 33 -7.44 -7.61 -17.65
C PHE A 33 -8.25 -8.51 -16.72
N SER A 34 -8.47 -8.06 -15.48
CA SER A 34 -9.60 -8.59 -14.72
C SER A 34 -10.89 -8.08 -15.35
N ILE A 35 -11.75 -9.00 -15.79
CA ILE A 35 -13.11 -8.69 -16.27
C ILE A 35 -13.97 -8.13 -15.12
N ILE A 36 -13.56 -8.40 -13.87
CA ILE A 36 -14.23 -7.95 -12.66
C ILE A 36 -13.83 -6.49 -12.39
N PRO A 37 -14.79 -5.55 -12.31
CA PRO A 37 -14.52 -4.16 -11.99
C PRO A 37 -13.74 -4.01 -10.68
N LYS A 38 -12.80 -3.05 -10.59
CA LYS A 38 -12.02 -2.78 -9.36
C LYS A 38 -12.89 -2.67 -8.10
N LYS A 39 -14.01 -1.95 -8.17
CA LYS A 39 -14.98 -1.87 -7.06
C LYS A 39 -15.50 -3.25 -6.63
N ALA A 40 -15.83 -4.14 -7.57
CA ALA A 40 -16.30 -5.48 -7.24
C ALA A 40 -15.20 -6.40 -6.69
N ARG A 41 -13.92 -6.15 -7.03
CA ARG A 41 -12.78 -6.84 -6.42
C ARG A 41 -12.53 -6.36 -4.99
N LEU A 42 -12.59 -5.04 -4.76
CA LEU A 42 -12.33 -4.44 -3.46
C LEU A 42 -13.41 -4.81 -2.44
N THR A 43 -14.69 -4.80 -2.83
CA THR A 43 -15.80 -4.97 -1.87
C THR A 43 -15.75 -6.28 -1.08
N GLY A 44 -16.14 -6.23 0.20
CA GLY A 44 -16.12 -7.31 1.19
C GLY A 44 -14.90 -7.27 2.10
N GLU A 45 -14.86 -8.18 3.08
CA GLU A 45 -13.87 -8.22 4.15
C GLU A 45 -12.45 -8.60 3.69
N TRP A 46 -11.47 -7.93 4.28
CA TRP A 46 -10.04 -8.17 4.14
C TRP A 46 -9.40 -8.24 5.53
N GLU A 47 -8.56 -9.24 5.76
CA GLU A 47 -7.75 -9.34 6.98
C GLU A 47 -6.36 -8.77 6.71
N VAL A 48 -5.90 -7.84 7.54
CA VAL A 48 -4.52 -7.32 7.48
C VAL A 48 -3.58 -8.39 8.04
N VAL A 49 -2.66 -8.86 7.19
CA VAL A 49 -1.70 -9.91 7.56
C VAL A 49 -0.30 -9.35 7.82
N LYS A 50 0.02 -8.19 7.26
CA LYS A 50 1.34 -7.55 7.41
C LYS A 50 1.27 -6.04 7.22
N VAL A 51 2.10 -5.33 8.00
CA VAL A 51 2.31 -3.88 7.91
C VAL A 51 3.80 -3.60 7.94
N GLY A 52 4.32 -2.99 6.86
CA GLY A 52 5.75 -2.79 6.66
C GLY A 52 6.51 -4.14 6.66
N ASP A 53 7.45 -4.30 7.59
CA ASP A 53 8.23 -5.54 7.77
C ASP A 53 7.64 -6.48 8.84
N TYR A 54 6.48 -6.16 9.41
CA TYR A 54 5.92 -6.84 10.57
C TYR A 54 4.62 -7.57 10.24
N ASN A 55 4.57 -8.88 10.53
CA ASN A 55 3.30 -9.62 10.49
C ASN A 55 2.39 -9.17 11.65
N THR A 56 1.07 -9.24 11.44
CA THR A 56 0.10 -8.93 12.49
C THR A 56 0.16 -9.97 13.62
N ASP A 57 -0.21 -9.54 14.84
CA ASP A 57 -0.23 -10.41 16.01
C ASP A 57 -1.40 -11.40 15.89
N PRO A 58 -1.16 -12.73 15.95
CA PRO A 58 -2.22 -13.73 15.77
C PRO A 58 -3.29 -13.73 16.87
N SER A 59 -3.13 -12.94 17.93
CA SER A 59 -4.14 -12.77 18.98
C SER A 59 -5.17 -11.68 18.68
N VAL A 60 -4.94 -10.87 17.64
CA VAL A 60 -5.87 -9.85 17.15
C VAL A 60 -5.92 -9.85 15.62
N SER A 61 -7.12 -10.04 15.06
CA SER A 61 -7.34 -9.85 13.63
C SER A 61 -7.78 -8.41 13.38
N VAL A 62 -7.23 -7.79 12.34
CA VAL A 62 -7.66 -6.46 11.86
C VAL A 62 -8.40 -6.67 10.56
N ILE A 63 -9.69 -6.33 10.55
CA ILE A 63 -10.59 -6.52 9.42
C ILE A 63 -10.96 -5.16 8.82
N LEU A 64 -10.78 -5.04 7.51
CA LEU A 64 -11.25 -3.93 6.69
C LEU A 64 -12.44 -4.44 5.86
N ASP A 65 -13.62 -3.87 6.04
CA ASP A 65 -14.79 -4.21 5.22
C ASP A 65 -15.19 -3.04 4.32
N PHE A 66 -15.22 -3.31 3.01
CA PHE A 66 -15.62 -2.34 1.99
C PHE A 66 -16.99 -2.72 1.45
N GLU A 67 -18.04 -2.01 1.84
CA GLU A 67 -19.38 -2.26 1.34
C GLU A 67 -19.59 -1.69 -0.07
N LYS A 68 -20.58 -2.22 -0.80
CA LYS A 68 -20.81 -1.85 -2.21
C LYS A 68 -21.41 -0.46 -2.39
N ASP A 69 -22.11 0.04 -1.39
CA ASP A 69 -22.71 1.37 -1.36
C ASP A 69 -21.70 2.48 -1.01
N GLY A 70 -20.59 2.13 -0.35
CA GLY A 70 -19.55 3.08 0.04
C GLY A 70 -19.29 3.08 1.54
N ASP A 71 -20.02 2.27 2.32
CA ASP A 71 -19.75 2.15 3.75
C ASP A 71 -18.44 1.38 3.99
N PHE A 72 -17.69 1.80 5.01
CA PHE A 72 -16.41 1.21 5.40
C PHE A 72 -16.40 0.88 6.89
N ASP A 73 -15.94 -0.31 7.25
CA ASP A 73 -15.69 -0.69 8.64
C ASP A 73 -14.25 -1.12 8.86
N TYR A 74 -13.65 -0.63 9.95
CA TYR A 74 -12.34 -1.03 10.45
C TYR A 74 -12.53 -1.69 11.82
N THR A 75 -12.26 -2.99 11.93
CA THR A 75 -12.54 -3.77 13.15
C THR A 75 -11.32 -4.50 13.68
N TYR A 76 -11.09 -4.40 14.98
CA TYR A 76 -10.23 -5.29 15.75
C TYR A 76 -11.05 -6.44 16.34
N GLU A 77 -10.72 -7.68 15.98
CA GLU A 77 -11.29 -8.91 16.54
C GLU A 77 -10.28 -9.58 17.47
N TYR A 78 -10.61 -9.69 18.75
CA TYR A 78 -9.72 -10.34 19.74
C TYR A 78 -10.14 -11.79 19.96
N GLY A 79 -9.17 -12.69 20.20
CA GLY A 79 -9.46 -14.11 20.48
C GLY A 79 -10.37 -14.40 21.69
N SER A 80 -10.66 -13.38 22.51
CA SER A 80 -11.65 -13.45 23.60
C SER A 80 -13.11 -13.33 23.13
N GLY A 81 -13.34 -13.03 21.85
CA GLY A 81 -14.66 -12.74 21.27
C GLY A 81 -15.11 -11.28 21.45
N TYR A 82 -14.28 -10.43 22.08
CA TYR A 82 -14.48 -8.99 22.10
C TYR A 82 -14.07 -8.39 20.74
N ASN A 83 -14.87 -7.45 20.23
CA ASN A 83 -14.56 -6.67 19.06
C ASN A 83 -14.70 -5.17 19.34
N TYR A 84 -13.92 -4.38 18.61
CA TYR A 84 -13.97 -2.92 18.65
C TYR A 84 -13.63 -2.39 17.26
N GLY A 85 -14.35 -1.38 16.79
CA GLY A 85 -14.15 -0.87 15.45
C GLY A 85 -14.67 0.53 15.26
N TYR A 86 -14.41 1.03 14.06
CA TYR A 86 -14.80 2.33 13.56
C TYR A 86 -15.56 2.14 12.25
N SER A 87 -16.61 2.92 12.04
CA SER A 87 -17.37 2.94 10.80
C SER A 87 -17.17 4.27 10.09
N GLY A 88 -17.24 4.25 8.77
CA GLY A 88 -16.91 5.37 7.92
C GLY A 88 -17.37 5.16 6.49
N GLU A 89 -16.77 5.92 5.59
CA GLU A 89 -17.06 5.87 4.16
C GLU A 89 -15.77 5.65 3.37
N TRP A 90 -15.90 5.10 2.16
CA TRP A 90 -14.79 4.95 1.23
C TRP A 90 -15.20 5.28 -0.21
N GLU A 91 -14.27 5.85 -0.97
CA GLU A 91 -14.44 6.04 -2.40
C GLU A 91 -13.16 5.86 -3.21
N TRP A 92 -13.32 5.74 -4.53
CA TRP A 92 -12.20 5.62 -5.45
C TRP A 92 -11.84 7.00 -6.00
N GLU A 93 -10.57 7.36 -5.83
CA GLU A 93 -9.98 8.56 -6.39
C GLU A 93 -8.88 8.24 -7.41
N ASP A 94 -8.38 9.27 -8.10
CA ASP A 94 -7.31 9.21 -9.09
C ASP A 94 -7.41 8.01 -10.05
N HIS A 95 -8.49 7.97 -10.83
CA HIS A 95 -8.74 6.88 -11.79
C HIS A 95 -8.76 5.46 -11.16
N LYS A 96 -9.12 5.38 -9.87
CA LYS A 96 -9.13 4.15 -9.05
C LYS A 96 -7.73 3.64 -8.71
N GLU A 97 -6.79 4.55 -8.52
CA GLU A 97 -5.46 4.27 -7.96
C GLU A 97 -5.40 4.57 -6.47
N ILE A 98 -6.28 5.45 -5.96
CA ILE A 98 -6.38 5.81 -4.55
C ILE A 98 -7.72 5.34 -3.99
N ILE A 99 -7.69 4.73 -2.81
CA ILE A 99 -8.89 4.54 -1.97
C ILE A 99 -8.86 5.66 -0.94
N GLU A 100 -9.80 6.59 -1.03
CA GLU A 100 -10.02 7.59 0.03
C GLU A 100 -10.92 6.93 1.09
N VAL A 101 -10.51 6.99 2.36
CA VAL A 101 -11.25 6.46 3.51
C VAL A 101 -11.48 7.60 4.50
N GLU A 102 -12.74 7.84 4.84
CA GLU A 102 -13.13 8.73 5.92
C GLU A 102 -13.52 7.91 7.16
N LEU A 103 -12.80 8.09 8.26
CA LEU A 103 -13.09 7.46 9.55
C LEU A 103 -13.05 8.50 10.67
N ASP A 104 -14.11 8.59 11.47
CA ASP A 104 -14.23 9.55 12.59
C ASP A 104 -13.89 11.01 12.21
N GLY A 105 -14.19 11.41 10.96
CA GLY A 105 -13.91 12.74 10.42
C GLY A 105 -12.46 12.98 10.00
N TYR A 106 -11.64 11.93 9.92
CA TYR A 106 -10.31 11.95 9.32
C TYR A 106 -10.35 11.29 7.96
N VAL A 107 -9.79 11.96 6.96
CA VAL A 107 -9.67 11.46 5.58
C VAL A 107 -8.26 10.93 5.37
N MET A 108 -8.16 9.74 4.79
CA MET A 108 -6.91 9.03 4.51
C MET A 108 -6.89 8.54 3.07
N ASP A 109 -5.79 8.79 2.37
CA ASP A 109 -5.57 8.31 1.01
C ASP A 109 -4.68 7.05 1.05
N TRP A 110 -5.18 5.94 0.52
CA TRP A 110 -4.45 4.68 0.41
C TRP A 110 -4.09 4.41 -1.05
N GLU A 111 -2.80 4.47 -1.39
CA GLU A 111 -2.34 4.18 -2.76
C GLU A 111 -2.35 2.66 -3.00
N VAL A 112 -3.16 2.20 -3.96
CA VAL A 112 -3.31 0.77 -4.25
C VAL A 112 -2.14 0.25 -5.06
N LEU A 113 -1.34 -0.61 -4.43
CA LEU A 113 -0.19 -1.28 -5.04
C LEU A 113 -0.59 -2.60 -5.72
N ARG A 114 -1.55 -3.33 -5.13
CA ARG A 114 -2.04 -4.61 -5.64
C ARG A 114 -3.52 -4.82 -5.31
N LEU A 115 -4.30 -5.31 -6.26
CA LEU A 115 -5.69 -5.71 -6.04
C LEU A 115 -6.06 -6.90 -6.94
N THR A 116 -6.06 -8.10 -6.37
CA THR A 116 -6.55 -9.33 -7.02
C THR A 116 -7.94 -9.69 -6.45
N ASN A 117 -8.34 -10.97 -6.50
CA ASN A 117 -9.56 -11.42 -5.82
C ASN A 117 -9.30 -11.83 -4.36
N ASP A 118 -8.04 -12.04 -4.01
CA ASP A 118 -7.54 -12.67 -2.80
C ASP A 118 -6.47 -11.83 -2.07
N GLU A 119 -5.87 -10.86 -2.76
CA GLU A 119 -4.83 -9.97 -2.21
C GLU A 119 -5.18 -8.50 -2.44
N LEU A 120 -5.02 -7.69 -1.39
CA LEU A 120 -5.10 -6.23 -1.43
C LEU A 120 -3.87 -5.67 -0.74
N TRP A 121 -3.04 -4.92 -1.48
CA TRP A 121 -1.91 -4.19 -0.92
C TRP A 121 -2.05 -2.70 -1.19
N PHE A 122 -1.80 -1.89 -0.18
CA PHE A 122 -1.83 -0.45 -0.30
C PHE A 122 -0.73 0.21 0.54
N GLU A 123 -0.30 1.40 0.13
CA GLU A 123 0.60 2.24 0.91
C GLU A 123 -0.22 3.27 1.70
N TYR A 124 0.07 3.37 2.99
CA TYR A 124 -0.44 4.41 3.87
C TYR A 124 0.63 4.77 4.91
N ASP A 125 0.83 6.06 5.15
CA ASP A 125 1.85 6.61 6.07
C ASP A 125 3.28 6.06 5.84
N ASN A 126 3.68 5.86 4.57
CA ASN A 126 4.95 5.26 4.15
C ASN A 126 5.14 3.79 4.56
N GLU A 127 4.08 3.11 4.98
CA GLU A 127 4.07 1.67 5.23
C GLU A 127 3.19 0.95 4.22
N VAL A 128 3.64 -0.23 3.78
CA VAL A 128 2.82 -1.12 2.94
C VAL A 128 1.98 -2.00 3.85
N TRP A 129 0.68 -1.97 3.63
CA TRP A 129 -0.30 -2.83 4.26
C TRP A 129 -0.65 -3.95 3.29
N GLU A 130 -0.44 -5.19 3.70
CA GLU A 130 -0.79 -6.39 2.92
C GLU A 130 -1.98 -7.07 3.58
N CYS A 131 -3.03 -7.31 2.79
CA CYS A 131 -4.27 -7.93 3.24
C CYS A 131 -4.64 -9.14 2.39
N GLU A 132 -5.28 -10.12 3.03
CA GLU A 132 -5.86 -11.29 2.38
C GLU A 132 -7.39 -11.25 2.48
N LYS A 133 -8.09 -11.78 1.48
CA LYS A 133 -9.55 -11.84 1.48
C LYS A 133 -10.06 -12.86 2.51
N LYS A 134 -11.08 -12.50 3.29
CA LYS A 134 -11.72 -13.38 4.30
C LYS A 134 -12.84 -14.25 3.72
#